data_AF-A0AAU3FZS9-F1
#
_entry.id   AF-A0AAU3FZS9-F1
#
_cell.length_a   1.000
_cell.length_b   1.000
_cell.length_c   1.000
_cell.angle_alpha   90.00
_cell.angle_beta   90.00
_cell.angle_gamma   90.00
#
_symmetry.space_group_name_H-M   'P 1'
#
loop_
_entity.id
_entity.type
_entity.pdbx_description
1 polymer ?
#
loop_
_entity_poly.entity_id
_entity_poly.type
_entity_poly.pdbx_seq_one_letter_code
_entity_poly.pdbx_strand_id
1 'polypeptide(L)' 'MVGIGAESAGQFCDRTSTALAAALGTEPTAFPGGHIAFADDPGAFLPRLRAVLHER' A
#
# COMPACT_ATOMS: atom_id res chain seq x y z
N MET A 1 4.30 -5.97 7.09
CA MET A 1 4.11 -4.83 6.17
C MET A 1 2.63 -4.60 6.00
N VAL A 2 2.19 -3.34 6.01
CA VAL A 2 0.82 -2.94 5.67
C VAL A 2 0.88 -2.15 4.37
N GLY A 3 0.31 -2.69 3.29
CA GLY A 3 0.29 -2.03 1.98
C GLY A 3 -0.99 -1.24 1.76
N ILE A 4 -0.89 -0.07 1.14
CA ILE A 4 -2.06 0.77 0.83
C ILE A 4 -1.92 1.46 -0.54
N GLY A 5 -3.02 1.52 -1.28
CA GLY A 5 -3.09 2.29 -2.53
C GLY A 5 -3.11 3.80 -2.27
N ALA A 6 -2.31 4.58 -2.97
CA ALA A 6 -2.16 6.02 -2.79
C ALA A 6 -3.49 6.79 -2.97
N GLU A 7 -4.41 6.28 -3.79
CA GLU A 7 -5.74 6.88 -4.01
C GLU A 7 -6.72 6.58 -2.87
N SER A 8 -6.31 5.77 -1.90
CA SER A 8 -7.13 5.46 -0.72
C SER A 8 -7.03 6.51 0.37
N ALA A 9 -6.23 7.58 0.18
CA ALA A 9 -6.04 8.64 1.17
C ALA A 9 -7.37 9.20 1.69
N GLY A 10 -7.50 9.30 3.02
CA GLY A 10 -8.69 9.84 3.68
C GLY A 10 -9.87 8.87 3.81
N GLN A 11 -9.85 7.73 3.11
CA GLN A 11 -10.83 6.65 3.26
C GLN A 11 -10.67 5.92 4.61
N PHE A 12 -11.66 5.12 4.99
CA PHE A 12 -11.57 4.32 6.22
C PHE A 12 -10.41 3.32 6.20
N CYS A 13 -10.11 2.73 5.05
CA CYS A 13 -8.99 1.80 4.90
C CYS A 13 -7.64 2.50 5.17
N ASP A 14 -7.48 3.78 4.82
CA ASP A 14 -6.27 4.56 5.08
C ASP A 14 -6.04 4.80 6.56
N ARG A 15 -7.08 5.24 7.26
CA ARG A 15 -7.01 5.47 8.72
C ARG A 15 -6.71 4.18 9.47
N THR A 16 -7.38 3.09 9.11
CA THR A 16 -7.22 1.80 9.78
C THR A 16 -5.87 1.15 9.46
N SER A 17 -5.39 1.24 8.21
CA SER A 17 -4.07 0.76 7.81
C SER A 17 -2.95 1.54 8.49
N THR A 18 -3.09 2.87 8.59
CA THR A 18 -2.14 3.72 9.31
C THR A 18 -2.09 3.38 10.80
N ALA A 19 -3.25 3.24 11.46
CA ALA A 19 -3.31 2.85 12.86
C ALA A 19 -2.72 1.46 13.11
N LEU A 20 -3.00 0.49 12.21
CA LEU A 20 -2.44 -0.85 12.29
C LEU A 20 -0.91 -0.84 12.12
N ALA A 21 -0.39 -0.10 11.13
CA ALA A 21 1.05 -0.01 10.90
C ALA A 21 1.76 0.58 12.13
N ALA A 22 1.22 1.65 12.70
CA ALA A 22 1.73 2.26 13.92
C ALA A 22 1.72 1.30 15.12
N ALA A 23 0.63 0.54 15.31
CA ALA A 23 0.53 -0.48 16.36
C ALA A 23 1.56 -1.61 16.19
N LEU A 24 1.97 -1.91 14.95
CA LEU A 24 3.01 -2.88 14.63
C LEU A 24 4.42 -2.28 14.66
N GLY A 25 4.59 -0.99 14.94
CA GLY A 25 5.88 -0.29 14.89
C GLY A 25 6.47 -0.17 13.48
N THR A 26 5.61 -0.06 12.46
CA THR A 26 5.99 0.04 11.05
C THR A 26 5.29 1.21 10.36
N GLU A 27 5.81 1.64 9.23
CA GLU A 27 5.11 2.61 8.35
C GLU A 27 4.28 1.89 7.27
N PRO A 28 3.11 2.43 6.90
CA PRO A 28 2.37 1.97 5.73
C PRO A 28 3.22 2.06 4.45
N THR A 29 3.15 1.04 3.61
CA THR A 29 3.84 1.00 2.32
C THR A 29 2.87 1.41 1.22
N ALA A 30 3.12 2.58 0.62
CA ALA A 30 2.31 3.08 -0.49
C ALA A 30 2.54 2.30 -1.80
N PHE A 31 1.44 2.01 -2.47
CA PHE A 31 1.35 1.45 -3.82
C PHE A 31 0.58 2.42 -4.74
N PRO A 32 0.89 2.49 -6.05
CA PRO A 32 0.11 3.29 -6.98
C PRO A 32 -1.34 2.78 -7.09
N GLY A 33 -2.28 3.67 -7.37
CA GLY A 33 -3.71 3.35 -7.56
C GLY A 33 -4.51 3.16 -6.28
N GLY A 34 -5.69 2.54 -6.42
CA GLY A 34 -6.64 2.26 -5.35
C GLY A 34 -6.56 0.84 -4.78
N HIS A 35 -7.71 0.32 -4.32
CA HIS A 35 -7.82 -0.96 -3.60
C HIS A 35 -7.47 -2.19 -4.46
N ILE A 36 -7.67 -2.08 -5.77
CA ILE A 36 -7.50 -3.18 -6.73
C ILE A 36 -6.48 -2.83 -7.81
N ALA A 37 -5.48 -2.00 -7.49
CA ALA A 37 -4.47 -1.55 -8.44
C ALA A 37 -3.74 -2.68 -9.18
N PHE A 38 -3.64 -3.87 -8.58
CA PHE A 38 -3.11 -5.07 -9.24
C PHE A 38 -3.94 -5.55 -10.43
N ALA A 39 -5.23 -5.18 -10.48
CA ALA A 39 -6.15 -5.48 -11.57
C ALA A 39 -6.35 -4.26 -12.48
N ASP A 40 -6.50 -3.06 -11.92
CA ASP A 40 -6.74 -1.83 -12.69
C ASP A 40 -5.50 -1.36 -13.46
N ASP A 41 -4.32 -1.41 -12.83
CA ASP A 41 -3.03 -1.09 -13.47
C ASP A 41 -1.91 -2.03 -12.97
N PRO A 42 -1.89 -3.28 -13.48
CA PRO A 42 -0.83 -4.24 -13.15
C PRO A 42 0.57 -3.71 -13.51
N GLY A 43 0.66 -2.84 -14.52
CA GLY A 43 1.90 -2.28 -15.04
C GLY A 43 2.59 -1.34 -14.05
N ALA A 44 1.82 -0.53 -13.33
CA ALA A 44 2.34 0.30 -12.24
C ALA A 44 2.52 -0.49 -10.92
N PHE A 45 1.62 -1.43 -10.63
CA PHE A 45 1.63 -2.17 -9.37
C PHE A 45 2.82 -3.15 -9.25
N LEU A 46 3.07 -3.96 -10.29
CA LEU A 46 4.06 -5.04 -10.22
C LEU A 46 5.50 -4.55 -9.98
N PRO A 47 6.02 -3.51 -10.66
CA PRO A 47 7.35 -2.99 -10.39
C PRO A 47 7.51 -2.50 -8.95
N ARG A 48 6.49 -1.80 -8.43
CA ARG A 48 6.50 -1.32 -7.04
C ARG A 48 6.54 -2.49 -6.07
N LEU A 49 5.73 -3.53 -6.27
CA LEU A 49 5.73 -4.72 -5.43
C LEU A 49 7.10 -5.41 -5.41
N ARG A 50 7.74 -5.58 -6.57
CA ARG A 50 9.08 -6.19 -6.65
C ARG A 50 10.11 -5.37 -5.87
N ALA A 51 10.12 -4.05 -6.04
CA ALA A 51 11.02 -3.17 -5.30
C ALA A 51 10.87 -3.37 -3.78
N VAL A 52 9.64 -3.32 -3.26
CA VAL A 52 9.34 -3.57 -1.84
C VAL A 52 9.89 -4.91 -1.36
N LEU A 53 9.66 -5.99 -2.13
CA LEU A 53 10.07 -7.33 -1.72
C LEU A 53 11.59 -7.54 -1.74
N HIS A 54 12.33 -6.71 -2.50
CA HIS A 54 13.79 -6.72 -2.53
C HIS A 54 14.44 -5.78 -1.49
N GLU A 55 13.70 -4.80 -0.98
CA GLU A 55 14.15 -3.87 0.06
C GLU A 55 14.08 -4.47 1.49
N ARG A 56 13.51 -5.67 1.66
CA ARG A 56 13.31 -6.33 2.96
C ARG A 56 14.34 -7.41 3.27
#